data_AF-A0AA96XT81-F1
#
_entry.id   AF-A0AA96XT81-F1
#
_cell.length_a   1.000
_cell.length_b   1.000
_cell.length_c   1.000
_cell.angle_alpha   90.00
_cell.angle_beta   90.00
_cell.angle_gamma   90.00
#
_symmetry.space_group_name_H-M   'P 1'
#
loop_
_entity.id
_entity.type
_entity.pdbx_description
1 polymer ?
#
loop_
_entity_poly.entity_id
_entity_poly.type
_entity_poly.pdbx_seq_one_letter_code
_entity_poly.pdbx_strand_id
1 'polypeptide(L)'
;MSAGEPVIPSSRRGRGRPRLRPHVRARLQERDRYLLAALATLRYLDASQVARLFFPGRNPSRATVRLWELAGDASLPDAPAYVRRLEARYPDGQPRQAWTPTELGYRVAADVLGQVKVPIKDPAPQFFAHALSTAELFVELLASELPVEKGGRGAAAKVAPFARVDDHRFRWIASDSAHKPWKEYSQSRSVWEKREMRPDAILEVPSARRRLFIECEMGSQVVSPVSADAPGATVNKLARYAAFLLDGAAADPDSAGRSFYAQAFSDGFSPELLFLVQSVSRQRTVAAAVDAWRANWRSANPTLPHIAVRVDLTSSAVPYIHSLLGAPVSSSSVSVATSLALDATDVGHLREFYKATRELLQALRADAKARDLPKPASPAGMQEVHAILERLKRPG
;
A
#
# COMPACT_ATOMS: atom_id res chain seq x y z
N MET A 1 -50.24 13.89 -35.20
CA MET A 1 -50.85 12.98 -34.20
C MET A 1 -50.39 11.57 -34.56
N SER A 2 -49.74 10.74 -33.75
CA SER A 2 -48.95 10.84 -32.52
C SER A 2 -47.95 9.70 -32.65
N ALA A 3 -46.65 9.98 -32.65
CA ALA A 3 -45.61 8.95 -32.76
C ALA A 3 -45.38 8.33 -31.36
N GLY A 4 -45.41 7.01 -31.27
CA GLY A 4 -45.24 6.28 -30.02
C GLY A 4 -43.79 6.31 -29.54
N GLU A 5 -43.61 6.72 -28.29
CA GLU A 5 -42.33 6.59 -27.58
C GLU A 5 -42.11 5.13 -27.13
N PRO A 6 -40.92 4.56 -27.31
CA PRO A 6 -40.58 3.27 -26.73
C PRO A 6 -40.20 3.44 -25.25
N VAL A 7 -40.92 2.72 -24.40
CA VAL A 7 -40.63 2.57 -22.97
C VAL A 7 -39.34 1.76 -22.80
N ILE A 8 -38.26 2.41 -22.34
CA ILE A 8 -37.02 1.76 -21.93
C ILE A 8 -37.15 1.36 -20.45
N PRO A 9 -37.08 0.07 -20.07
CA PRO A 9 -37.16 -0.34 -18.68
C PRO A 9 -35.87 -0.01 -17.94
N SER A 10 -35.91 1.02 -17.08
CA SER A 10 -34.82 1.37 -16.18
C SER A 10 -34.70 0.34 -15.04
N SER A 11 -33.90 -0.71 -15.24
CA SER A 11 -33.52 -1.64 -14.17
C SER A 11 -32.06 -1.46 -13.74
N ARG A 12 -31.68 -0.25 -13.30
CA ARG A 12 -30.48 -0.09 -12.47
C ARG A 12 -30.83 -0.49 -11.03
N ARG A 13 -30.67 -1.77 -10.71
CA ARG A 13 -30.54 -2.22 -9.32
C ARG A 13 -29.32 -1.56 -8.70
N GLY A 14 -29.49 -0.41 -8.05
CA GLY A 14 -28.52 0.12 -7.13
C GLY A 14 -28.25 -0.93 -6.06
N ARG A 15 -26.97 -1.22 -5.77
CA ARG A 15 -26.60 -2.01 -4.59
C ARG A 15 -27.02 -1.20 -3.36
N GLY A 16 -28.25 -1.45 -2.90
CA GLY A 16 -28.91 -0.70 -1.85
C GLY A 16 -28.16 -0.80 -0.52
N ARG A 17 -28.25 0.27 0.29
CA ARG A 17 -27.92 0.25 1.71
C ARG A 17 -28.44 -1.06 2.34
N PRO A 18 -27.67 -1.74 3.21
CA PRO A 18 -28.25 -2.79 4.03
C PRO A 18 -29.52 -2.24 4.69
N ARG A 19 -30.61 -3.02 4.75
CA ARG A 19 -31.79 -2.63 5.53
C ARG A 19 -31.39 -2.62 7.00
N LEU A 20 -30.94 -1.45 7.46
CA LEU A 20 -30.54 -1.25 8.83
C LEU A 20 -31.81 -1.28 9.71
N ARG A 21 -31.73 -1.97 10.85
CA ARG A 21 -32.81 -1.95 11.85
C ARG A 21 -32.94 -0.52 12.41
N PRO A 22 -34.13 -0.10 12.89
CA PRO A 22 -34.28 1.20 13.56
C PRO A 22 -33.19 1.36 14.62
N HIS A 23 -32.33 2.35 14.41
CA HIS A 23 -30.99 2.41 15.00
C HIS A 23 -31.03 2.84 16.47
N VAL A 24 -30.62 1.95 17.36
CA VAL A 24 -30.05 2.36 18.65
C VAL A 24 -28.77 3.14 18.34
N ARG A 25 -28.62 4.33 18.91
CA ARG A 25 -27.37 5.13 18.84
C ARG A 25 -26.17 4.18 18.99
N ALA A 26 -25.31 4.11 17.97
CA ALA A 26 -24.17 3.21 17.99
C ALA A 26 -23.23 3.64 19.13
N ARG A 27 -23.30 2.96 20.27
CA ARG A 27 -22.35 3.15 21.36
C ARG A 27 -20.97 2.79 20.82
N LEU A 28 -20.03 3.74 20.88
CA LEU A 28 -18.65 3.51 20.47
C LEU A 28 -18.03 2.43 21.36
N GLN A 29 -17.51 1.40 20.73
CA GLN A 29 -16.70 0.35 21.34
C GLN A 29 -15.23 0.75 21.26
N GLU A 30 -14.38 0.12 22.07
CA GLU A 30 -12.92 0.34 21.99
C GLU A 30 -12.38 0.09 20.58
N ARG A 31 -12.80 -1.01 19.94
CA ARG A 31 -12.50 -1.31 18.53
C ARG A 31 -12.81 -0.14 17.60
N ASP A 32 -13.95 0.54 17.80
CA ASP A 32 -14.34 1.63 16.91
C ASP A 32 -13.43 2.86 17.10
N ARG A 33 -12.91 3.09 18.31
CA ARG A 33 -11.91 4.15 18.55
C ARG A 33 -10.62 3.85 17.79
N TYR A 34 -10.13 2.61 17.86
CA TYR A 34 -8.95 2.19 17.09
C TYR A 34 -9.18 2.17 15.57
N LEU A 35 -10.38 1.84 15.12
CA LEU A 35 -10.78 1.99 13.71
C LEU A 35 -10.72 3.46 13.26
N LEU A 36 -11.27 4.37 14.06
CA LEU A 36 -11.24 5.80 13.76
C LEU A 36 -9.81 6.34 13.77
N ALA A 37 -8.97 5.87 14.69
CA ALA A 37 -7.55 6.17 14.72
C ALA A 37 -6.83 5.65 13.46
N ALA A 38 -7.10 4.42 13.01
CA ALA A 38 -6.53 3.90 11.76
C ALA A 38 -6.95 4.72 10.54
N LEU A 39 -8.23 5.08 10.47
CA LEU A 39 -8.77 5.95 9.43
C LEU A 39 -8.19 7.37 9.50
N ALA A 40 -7.85 7.87 10.68
CA ALA A 40 -7.18 9.15 10.83
C ALA A 40 -5.71 9.08 10.36
N THR A 41 -4.99 8.00 10.68
CA THR A 41 -3.60 7.77 10.28
C THR A 41 -3.45 7.56 8.77
N LEU A 42 -4.32 6.74 8.16
CA LEU A 42 -4.25 6.37 6.74
C LEU A 42 -5.13 7.22 5.85
N ARG A 43 -6.04 8.01 6.46
CA ARG A 43 -7.06 8.82 5.80
C ARG A 43 -8.20 8.03 5.15
N TYR A 44 -7.87 6.90 4.51
CA TYR A 44 -8.83 6.06 3.78
C TYR A 44 -8.58 4.59 4.05
N LEU A 45 -9.67 3.86 4.31
CA LEU A 45 -9.70 2.40 4.27
C LEU A 45 -10.95 1.94 3.54
N ASP A 46 -10.87 0.81 2.85
CA ASP A 46 -12.06 0.14 2.34
C ASP A 46 -12.63 -0.85 3.38
N ALA A 47 -13.86 -1.35 3.14
CA ALA A 47 -14.51 -2.27 4.06
C ALA A 47 -13.76 -3.60 4.24
N SER A 48 -12.98 -4.04 3.23
CA SER A 48 -12.20 -5.27 3.29
C SER A 48 -10.97 -5.11 4.18
N GLN A 49 -10.28 -3.97 4.08
CA GLN A 49 -9.16 -3.61 4.94
C GLN A 49 -9.64 -3.44 6.40
N VAL A 50 -10.80 -2.79 6.61
CA VAL A 50 -11.42 -2.70 7.93
C VAL A 50 -11.78 -4.08 8.49
N ALA A 51 -12.33 -4.98 7.67
CA ALA A 51 -12.67 -6.33 8.10
C ALA A 51 -11.43 -7.09 8.59
N ARG A 52 -10.31 -6.99 7.88
CA ARG A 52 -9.06 -7.66 8.25
C ARG A 52 -8.47 -7.17 9.56
N LEU A 53 -8.49 -5.85 9.78
CA LEU A 53 -7.90 -5.24 10.98
C LEU A 53 -8.78 -5.35 12.23
N PHE A 54 -10.09 -5.18 12.07
CA PHE A 54 -10.99 -4.95 13.21
C PHE A 54 -12.04 -6.06 13.40
N PHE A 55 -12.17 -6.95 12.43
CA PHE A 55 -13.11 -8.07 12.48
C PHE A 55 -12.45 -9.39 12.02
N PRO A 56 -11.23 -9.72 12.50
CA PRO A 56 -10.54 -10.93 12.05
C PRO A 56 -11.37 -12.18 12.38
N GLY A 57 -11.39 -13.14 11.46
CA GLY A 57 -12.17 -14.38 11.57
C GLY A 57 -13.69 -14.19 11.51
N ARG A 58 -14.21 -12.97 11.32
CA ARG A 58 -15.65 -12.71 11.17
C ARG A 58 -16.03 -12.54 9.71
N ASN A 59 -17.33 -12.69 9.43
CA ASN A 59 -17.87 -12.41 8.10
C ASN A 59 -17.60 -10.93 7.73
N PRO A 60 -16.96 -10.63 6.57
CA PRO A 60 -16.65 -9.26 6.14
C PRO A 60 -17.84 -8.31 6.13
N SER A 61 -19.07 -8.83 5.96
CA SER A 61 -20.29 -8.03 6.02
C SER A 61 -20.48 -7.32 7.37
N ARG A 62 -19.89 -7.83 8.47
CA ARG A 62 -19.93 -7.20 9.80
C ARG A 62 -19.20 -5.86 9.81
N ALA A 63 -18.06 -5.76 9.14
CA ALA A 63 -17.33 -4.51 8.98
C ALA A 63 -18.18 -3.49 8.22
N THR A 64 -18.78 -3.90 7.11
CA THR A 64 -19.68 -3.04 6.32
C THR A 64 -20.86 -2.53 7.14
N VAL A 65 -21.57 -3.42 7.85
CA VAL A 65 -22.70 -3.02 8.71
C VAL A 65 -22.24 -2.02 9.77
N ARG A 66 -21.09 -2.28 10.43
CA ARG A 66 -20.58 -1.38 11.47
C ARG A 66 -20.17 -0.02 10.89
N LEU A 67 -19.56 0.03 9.72
CA LEU A 67 -19.22 1.29 9.05
C LEU A 67 -20.47 2.11 8.73
N TRP A 68 -21.57 1.48 8.31
CA TRP A 68 -22.85 2.15 8.12
C TRP A 68 -23.45 2.68 9.44
N GLU A 69 -23.35 1.92 10.53
CA GLU A 69 -23.79 2.40 11.85
C GLU A 69 -22.96 3.59 12.32
N LEU A 70 -21.63 3.57 12.12
CA LEU A 70 -20.73 4.67 12.45
C LEU A 70 -20.90 5.88 11.53
N ALA A 71 -21.44 5.70 10.33
CA ALA A 71 -21.75 6.78 9.41
C ALA A 71 -22.99 7.58 9.81
N GLY A 72 -23.75 7.08 10.79
CA GLY A 72 -25.02 7.66 11.19
C GLY A 72 -26.10 7.54 10.10
N ASP A 73 -27.31 7.96 10.46
CA ASP A 73 -28.40 8.09 9.51
C ASP A 73 -28.55 9.55 9.10
N ALA A 74 -28.33 9.84 7.82
CA ALA A 74 -28.49 11.20 7.28
C ALA A 74 -29.93 11.75 7.41
N SER A 75 -30.92 10.89 7.68
CA SER A 75 -32.30 11.31 7.95
C SER A 75 -32.56 11.70 9.41
N LEU A 76 -31.60 11.47 10.31
CA LEU A 76 -31.67 11.85 11.72
C LEU A 76 -30.61 12.93 12.00
N PRO A 77 -30.98 14.22 12.06
CA PRO A 77 -30.03 15.34 12.21
C PRO A 77 -29.12 15.23 13.42
N ASP A 78 -29.58 14.59 14.50
CA ASP A 78 -28.87 14.48 15.77
C ASP A 78 -28.06 13.18 15.93
N ALA A 79 -28.03 12.32 14.91
CA ALA A 79 -27.25 11.08 14.96
C ALA A 79 -25.76 11.39 14.69
N PRO A 80 -24.84 11.11 15.63
CA PRO A 80 -23.43 11.36 15.41
C PRO A 80 -22.89 10.49 14.28
N ALA A 81 -22.39 11.12 13.22
CA ALA A 81 -21.64 10.46 12.16
C ALA A 81 -20.15 10.57 12.48
N TYR A 82 -19.48 9.44 12.72
CA TYR A 82 -18.03 9.36 12.99
C TYR A 82 -17.21 9.09 11.73
N VAL A 83 -17.81 8.42 10.75
CA VAL A 83 -17.20 8.20 9.44
C VAL A 83 -18.12 8.68 8.34
N ARG A 84 -17.56 8.91 7.16
CA ARG A 84 -18.32 9.15 5.94
C ARG A 84 -17.75 8.30 4.82
N ARG A 85 -18.60 8.07 3.82
CA ARG A 85 -18.28 7.25 2.66
C ARG A 85 -17.91 8.14 1.49
N LEU A 86 -16.86 7.74 0.80
CA LEU A 86 -16.41 8.30 -0.46
C LEU A 86 -16.53 7.24 -1.54
N GLU A 87 -17.04 7.64 -2.70
CA GLU A 87 -17.14 6.77 -3.87
C GLU A 87 -16.06 7.18 -4.87
N ALA A 88 -15.26 6.21 -5.29
CA ALA A 88 -14.19 6.38 -6.27
C ALA A 88 -14.36 5.36 -7.39
N ARG A 89 -13.91 5.70 -8.59
CA ARG A 89 -13.65 4.70 -9.63
C ARG A 89 -12.16 4.46 -9.71
N TYR A 90 -11.76 3.21 -9.65
CA TYR A 90 -10.38 2.81 -9.88
C TYR A 90 -10.01 2.97 -11.37
N PRO A 91 -8.72 2.92 -11.73
CA PRO A 91 -8.28 2.96 -13.12
C PRO A 91 -8.89 1.85 -14.00
N ASP A 92 -9.29 0.72 -13.38
CA ASP A 92 -10.03 -0.38 -14.02
C ASP A 92 -11.53 -0.08 -14.25
N GLY A 93 -11.99 1.12 -13.89
CA GLY A 93 -13.38 1.58 -13.99
C GLY A 93 -14.30 1.07 -12.88
N GLN A 94 -13.83 0.21 -11.98
CA GLN A 94 -14.65 -0.39 -10.93
C GLN A 94 -14.90 0.60 -9.79
N PRO A 95 -16.16 0.72 -9.32
CA PRO A 95 -16.46 1.54 -8.16
C PRO A 95 -15.89 0.88 -6.90
N ARG A 96 -15.12 1.65 -6.13
CA ARG A 96 -14.70 1.26 -4.78
C ARG A 96 -15.15 2.32 -3.78
N GLN A 97 -15.43 1.85 -2.58
CA GLN A 97 -15.85 2.68 -1.46
C GLN A 97 -14.68 2.84 -0.52
N ALA A 98 -14.30 4.09 -0.29
CA ALA A 98 -13.38 4.48 0.77
C ALA A 98 -14.19 5.03 1.94
N TRP A 99 -13.73 4.76 3.15
CA TRP A 99 -14.25 5.34 4.37
C TRP A 99 -13.21 6.29 4.94
N THR A 100 -13.66 7.39 5.51
CA THR A 100 -12.79 8.41 6.13
C THR A 100 -13.49 9.02 7.33
N PRO A 101 -12.77 9.53 8.34
CA PRO A 101 -13.41 10.14 9.51
C PRO A 101 -14.16 11.42 9.13
N THR A 102 -15.25 11.70 9.85
CA THR A 102 -15.80 13.05 9.96
C THR A 102 -14.99 13.86 10.97
N GLU A 103 -15.32 15.13 11.16
CA GLU A 103 -14.72 15.93 12.24
C GLU A 103 -14.89 15.28 13.63
N LEU A 104 -16.07 14.71 13.90
CA LEU A 104 -16.32 13.98 15.15
C LEU A 104 -15.46 12.71 15.23
N GLY A 105 -15.29 11.98 14.12
CA GLY A 105 -14.39 10.83 14.06
C GLY A 105 -12.93 11.21 14.34
N TYR A 106 -12.46 12.34 13.82
CA TYR A 106 -11.12 12.86 14.09
C TYR A 106 -10.91 13.23 15.56
N ARG A 107 -11.93 13.78 16.24
CA ARG A 107 -11.86 14.05 17.68
C ARG A 107 -11.70 12.76 18.49
N VAL A 108 -12.48 11.73 18.17
CA VAL A 108 -12.35 10.41 18.82
C VAL A 108 -11.00 9.75 18.51
N ALA A 109 -10.49 9.92 17.29
CA ALA A 109 -9.16 9.43 16.92
C ALA A 109 -8.04 10.14 17.71
N ALA A 110 -8.20 11.43 17.99
CA ALA A 110 -7.25 12.21 18.80
C ALA A 110 -7.16 11.72 20.24
N ASP A 111 -8.24 11.16 20.81
CA ASP A 111 -8.18 10.53 22.14
C ASP A 111 -7.25 9.30 22.18
N VAL A 112 -7.02 8.66 21.03
CA VAL A 112 -6.13 7.48 20.90
C VAL A 112 -4.72 7.89 20.48
N LEU A 113 -4.60 8.79 19.51
CA LEU A 113 -3.33 9.14 18.86
C LEU A 113 -2.67 10.41 19.42
N GLY A 114 -3.37 11.16 20.27
CA GLY A 114 -3.01 12.52 20.62
C GLY A 114 -3.29 13.47 19.45
N GLN A 115 -2.25 14.13 18.93
CA GLN A 115 -2.44 15.11 17.86
C GLN A 115 -2.68 14.43 16.50
N VAL A 116 -3.81 14.74 15.87
CA VAL A 116 -4.18 14.25 14.55
C VAL A 116 -4.38 15.41 13.58
N LYS A 117 -3.82 15.28 12.37
CA LYS A 117 -4.03 16.26 11.30
C LYS A 117 -5.36 16.01 10.60
N VAL A 118 -6.26 16.99 10.65
CA VAL A 118 -7.51 16.96 9.89
C VAL A 118 -7.26 17.50 8.48
N PRO A 119 -7.55 16.74 7.41
CA PRO A 119 -7.41 17.24 6.05
C PRO A 119 -8.41 18.36 5.73
N ILE A 120 -7.93 19.42 5.09
CA ILE A 120 -8.76 20.59 4.71
C ILE A 120 -9.73 20.24 3.58
N LYS A 121 -9.30 19.40 2.64
CA LYS A 121 -10.07 19.01 1.45
C LYS A 121 -9.83 17.57 1.08
N ASP A 122 -10.84 16.91 0.54
CA ASP A 122 -10.67 15.60 -0.08
C ASP A 122 -9.85 15.68 -1.36
N PRO A 123 -8.97 14.70 -1.63
CA PRO A 123 -8.32 14.59 -2.90
C PRO A 123 -9.35 14.14 -3.94
N ALA A 124 -9.03 14.38 -5.20
CA ALA A 124 -9.88 13.94 -6.30
C ALA A 124 -10.01 12.39 -6.32
N PRO A 125 -11.12 11.83 -6.83
CA PRO A 125 -11.42 10.40 -6.72
C PRO A 125 -10.31 9.44 -7.17
N GLN A 126 -9.54 9.83 -8.20
CA GLN A 126 -8.42 9.06 -8.73
C GLN A 126 -7.29 8.82 -7.72
N PHE A 127 -7.17 9.66 -6.69
CA PHE A 127 -6.15 9.52 -5.64
C PHE A 127 -6.55 8.51 -4.56
N PHE A 128 -7.85 8.21 -4.40
CA PHE A 128 -8.30 7.24 -3.40
C PHE A 128 -7.80 5.83 -3.71
N ALA A 129 -7.81 5.45 -5.00
CA ALA A 129 -7.32 4.13 -5.42
C ALA A 129 -5.86 3.94 -5.04
N HIS A 130 -5.07 4.99 -5.26
CA HIS A 130 -3.65 5.02 -4.95
C HIS A 130 -3.41 4.99 -3.43
N ALA A 131 -4.13 5.81 -2.67
CA ALA A 131 -4.04 5.84 -1.21
C ALA A 131 -4.43 4.51 -0.56
N LEU A 132 -5.51 3.87 -1.02
CA LEU A 132 -5.96 2.55 -0.55
C LEU A 132 -4.92 1.46 -0.84
N SER A 133 -4.30 1.50 -2.02
CA SER A 133 -3.23 0.56 -2.38
C SER A 133 -1.95 0.77 -1.57
N THR A 134 -1.62 2.02 -1.22
CA THR A 134 -0.50 2.34 -0.32
C THR A 134 -0.81 1.89 1.11
N ALA A 135 -2.05 2.09 1.57
CA ALA A 135 -2.51 1.68 2.89
C ALA A 135 -2.46 0.16 3.11
N GLU A 136 -2.44 -0.63 2.03
CA GLU A 136 -2.33 -2.08 2.10
C GLU A 136 -1.08 -2.53 2.86
N LEU A 137 0.04 -1.81 2.74
CA LEU A 137 1.25 -2.12 3.50
C LEU A 137 1.01 -1.99 5.01
N PHE A 138 0.37 -0.91 5.44
CA PHE A 138 0.03 -0.69 6.86
C PHE A 138 -0.96 -1.75 7.35
N VAL A 139 -1.95 -2.10 6.53
CA VAL A 139 -2.94 -3.13 6.84
C VAL A 139 -2.25 -4.48 7.04
N GLU A 140 -1.38 -4.89 6.13
CA GLU A 140 -0.64 -6.15 6.25
C GLU A 140 0.28 -6.17 7.48
N LEU A 141 0.98 -5.07 7.76
CA LEU A 141 1.84 -4.95 8.94
C LEU A 141 1.05 -5.22 10.22
N LEU A 142 -0.07 -4.54 10.43
CA LEU A 142 -0.89 -4.74 11.63
C LEU A 142 -1.63 -6.07 11.64
N ALA A 143 -2.14 -6.52 10.50
CA ALA A 143 -2.90 -7.77 10.42
C ALA A 143 -2.02 -9.00 10.71
N SER A 144 -0.75 -8.96 10.32
CA SER A 144 0.19 -10.06 10.56
C SER A 144 0.52 -10.29 12.04
N GLU A 145 0.22 -9.33 12.90
CA GLU A 145 0.43 -9.42 14.35
C GLU A 145 -0.83 -9.83 15.12
N LEU A 146 -1.98 -9.89 14.42
CA LEU A 146 -3.20 -10.34 15.05
C LEU A 146 -3.11 -11.85 15.33
N PRO A 147 -3.50 -12.29 16.54
CA PRO A 147 -3.57 -13.71 16.86
C PRO A 147 -4.44 -14.44 15.84
N VAL A 148 -3.90 -15.51 15.25
CA VAL A 148 -4.70 -16.43 14.46
C VAL A 148 -5.56 -17.22 15.46
N GLU A 149 -6.86 -16.90 15.56
CA GLU A 149 -7.81 -17.74 16.29
C GLU A 149 -7.86 -19.11 15.60
N LYS A 150 -7.05 -20.07 16.08
CA LYS A 150 -7.22 -21.48 15.74
C LYS A 150 -8.60 -21.87 16.25
N GLY A 151 -9.51 -22.17 15.33
CA GLY A 151 -10.93 -22.46 15.60
C GLY A 151 -11.12 -23.66 16.52
N GLY A 152 -10.97 -23.45 17.82
CA GLY A 152 -11.40 -24.36 18.87
C GLY A 152 -12.75 -23.89 19.38
N ARG A 153 -13.78 -24.72 19.21
CA ARG A 153 -15.07 -24.59 19.92
C ARG A 153 -14.86 -24.87 21.41
N GLY A 154 -14.18 -23.97 22.12
CA GLY A 154 -13.87 -24.23 23.52
C GLY A 154 -12.73 -23.40 24.09
N ALA A 155 -12.75 -22.09 23.94
CA ALA A 155 -12.09 -21.20 24.89
C ALA A 155 -12.69 -19.81 24.78
N ALA A 156 -13.17 -19.28 25.89
CA ALA A 156 -13.72 -17.94 26.00
C ALA A 156 -12.60 -16.89 25.86
N ALA A 157 -12.18 -16.57 24.63
CA ALA A 157 -11.52 -15.31 24.36
C ALA A 157 -12.56 -14.19 24.44
N LYS A 158 -12.61 -13.50 25.60
CA LYS A 158 -13.65 -12.50 25.93
C LYS A 158 -13.60 -11.21 25.10
N VAL A 159 -12.62 -11.00 24.23
CA VAL A 159 -12.59 -9.91 23.25
C VAL A 159 -11.87 -10.43 22.01
N ALA A 160 -12.53 -10.44 20.84
CA ALA A 160 -11.85 -10.79 19.59
C ALA A 160 -10.70 -9.78 19.37
N PRO A 161 -9.47 -10.23 19.04
CA PRO A 161 -8.36 -9.32 18.84
C PRO A 161 -8.68 -8.38 17.66
N PHE A 162 -8.29 -7.12 17.79
CA PHE A 162 -8.36 -6.13 16.73
C PHE A 162 -7.08 -5.31 16.73
N ALA A 163 -6.75 -4.71 15.59
CA ALA A 163 -5.52 -3.95 15.42
C ALA A 163 -5.51 -2.72 16.33
N ARG A 164 -4.37 -2.50 16.99
CA ARG A 164 -4.08 -1.28 17.75
C ARG A 164 -3.12 -0.44 16.93
N VAL A 165 -3.49 0.83 16.70
CA VAL A 165 -2.74 1.75 15.83
C VAL A 165 -1.89 2.76 16.60
N ASP A 166 -1.84 2.62 17.91
CA ASP A 166 -0.96 3.34 18.84
C ASP A 166 0.40 2.63 19.01
N ASP A 167 0.74 1.69 18.12
CA ASP A 167 2.01 0.99 18.16
C ASP A 167 3.18 1.95 17.93
N HIS A 168 4.08 2.03 18.91
CA HIS A 168 5.24 2.91 18.88
C HIS A 168 6.44 2.32 18.12
N ARG A 169 6.38 1.05 17.68
CA ARG A 169 7.47 0.40 16.93
C ARG A 169 7.65 0.97 15.54
N PHE A 170 6.61 1.57 14.97
CA PHE A 170 6.71 2.34 13.74
C PHE A 170 5.74 3.52 13.74
N ARG A 171 6.03 4.50 12.89
CA ARG A 171 5.17 5.66 12.68
C ARG A 171 4.85 5.81 11.21
N TRP A 172 3.55 5.87 10.91
CA TRP A 172 3.06 6.14 9.56
C TRP A 172 2.77 7.64 9.39
N ILE A 173 3.24 8.22 8.29
CA ILE A 173 2.97 9.59 7.89
C ILE A 173 2.32 9.55 6.52
N ALA A 174 1.03 9.89 6.46
CA ALA A 174 0.27 9.91 5.20
C ALA A 174 0.80 10.97 4.22
N SER A 175 0.56 10.75 2.92
CA SER A 175 1.02 11.60 1.81
C SER A 175 0.92 13.11 2.10
N ASP A 176 -0.26 13.59 2.52
CA ASP A 176 -0.51 15.02 2.74
C ASP A 176 0.33 15.68 3.84
N SER A 177 0.95 14.87 4.71
CA SER A 177 1.82 15.25 5.81
C SER A 177 3.28 14.95 5.52
N ALA A 178 3.51 14.08 4.54
CA ALA A 178 4.82 13.65 4.08
C ALA A 178 5.45 14.64 3.09
N HIS A 179 4.70 15.64 2.60
CA HIS A 179 5.25 16.66 1.70
C HIS A 179 6.40 17.43 2.34
N LYS A 180 7.50 17.61 1.60
CA LYS A 180 8.68 18.39 2.03
C LYS A 180 9.13 19.33 0.92
N PRO A 181 8.85 20.64 1.02
CA PRO A 181 9.34 21.61 0.05
C PRO A 181 10.84 21.86 0.25
N TRP A 182 11.55 22.15 -0.82
CA TRP A 182 12.92 22.67 -0.78
C TRP A 182 13.16 23.67 -1.92
N LYS A 183 14.29 24.38 -1.87
CA LYS A 183 14.72 25.28 -2.94
C LYS A 183 16.03 24.77 -3.53
N GLU A 184 16.11 24.76 -4.85
CA GLU A 184 17.27 24.29 -5.59
C GLU A 184 17.67 25.35 -6.61
N TYR A 185 18.97 25.62 -6.74
CA TYR A 185 19.45 26.53 -7.77
C TYR A 185 19.59 25.79 -9.10
N SER A 186 18.80 26.19 -10.08
CA SER A 186 18.88 25.66 -11.44
C SER A 186 19.97 26.40 -12.20
N GLN A 187 21.11 25.74 -12.45
CA GLN A 187 22.21 26.34 -13.22
C GLN A 187 21.79 26.70 -14.65
N SER A 188 21.01 25.83 -15.31
CA SER A 188 20.57 26.05 -16.69
C SER A 188 19.64 27.25 -16.86
N ARG A 189 18.89 27.60 -15.81
CA ARG A 189 17.96 28.74 -15.83
C ARG A 189 18.45 29.92 -15.01
N SER A 190 19.56 29.78 -14.29
CA SER A 190 20.10 30.75 -13.34
C SER A 190 19.06 31.30 -12.36
N VAL A 191 18.15 30.44 -11.89
CA VAL A 191 17.08 30.80 -10.94
C VAL A 191 16.93 29.77 -9.82
N TRP A 192 16.49 30.24 -8.67
CA TRP A 192 16.05 29.39 -7.57
C TRP A 192 14.67 28.79 -7.86
N GLU A 193 14.62 27.48 -8.02
CA GLU A 193 13.40 26.73 -8.26
C GLU A 193 12.83 26.18 -6.96
N LYS A 194 11.52 26.35 -6.77
CA LYS A 194 10.79 25.69 -5.68
C LYS A 194 10.51 24.24 -6.10
N ARG A 195 10.98 23.31 -5.29
CA ARG A 195 10.79 21.87 -5.48
C ARG A 195 10.04 21.29 -4.29
N GLU A 196 9.47 20.10 -4.48
CA GLU A 196 8.70 19.45 -3.43
C GLU A 196 8.78 17.92 -3.53
N MET A 197 9.05 17.30 -2.39
CA MET A 197 9.07 15.85 -2.24
C MET A 197 7.68 15.42 -1.81
N ARG A 198 7.09 14.47 -2.54
CA ARG A 198 5.71 14.02 -2.34
C ARG A 198 5.65 12.49 -2.41
N PRO A 199 6.14 11.79 -1.37
CA PRO A 199 5.91 10.36 -1.27
C PRO A 199 4.43 10.08 -1.06
N ASP A 200 4.02 8.85 -1.36
CA ASP A 200 2.67 8.39 -1.09
C ASP A 200 2.46 8.12 0.41
N ALA A 201 3.54 7.73 1.09
CA ALA A 201 3.63 7.71 2.56
C ALA A 201 5.09 7.73 3.02
N ILE A 202 5.31 8.05 4.29
CA ILE A 202 6.57 7.78 4.98
C ILE A 202 6.30 6.82 6.13
N LEU A 203 7.11 5.77 6.22
CA LEU A 203 7.15 4.86 7.36
C LEU A 203 8.46 5.06 8.12
N GLU A 204 8.37 5.46 9.38
CA GLU A 204 9.53 5.58 10.26
C GLU A 204 9.59 4.34 11.17
N VAL A 205 10.76 3.71 11.26
CA VAL A 205 11.04 2.57 12.13
C VAL A 205 12.11 3.02 13.13
N PRO A 206 11.72 3.49 14.35
CA PRO A 206 12.65 4.06 15.31
C PRO A 206 13.74 3.09 15.77
N SER A 207 13.40 1.81 16.00
CA SER A 207 14.36 0.79 16.45
C SER A 207 15.55 0.63 15.50
N ALA A 208 15.30 0.67 14.19
CA ALA A 208 16.30 0.56 13.15
C ALA A 208 16.87 1.93 12.68
N ARG A 209 16.34 3.05 13.20
CA ARG A 209 16.58 4.42 12.68
C ARG A 209 16.45 4.48 11.16
N ARG A 210 15.37 3.90 10.62
CA ARG A 210 15.07 3.86 9.17
C ARG A 210 13.84 4.68 8.86
N ARG A 211 13.92 5.48 7.78
CA ARG A 211 12.78 6.22 7.23
C ARG A 211 12.55 5.77 5.79
N LEU A 212 11.50 4.99 5.60
CA LEU A 212 11.10 4.47 4.30
C LEU A 212 10.15 5.47 3.63
N PHE A 213 10.57 6.03 2.51
CA PHE A 213 9.73 6.78 1.59
C PHE A 213 9.02 5.79 0.67
N ILE A 214 7.69 5.77 0.71
CA ILE A 214 6.89 4.78 0.02
C ILE A 214 6.32 5.38 -1.25
N GLU A 215 6.49 4.67 -2.36
CA GLU A 215 5.93 4.98 -3.67
C GLU A 215 5.13 3.77 -4.17
N CYS A 216 3.81 3.88 -4.27
CA CYS A 216 2.97 2.82 -4.80
C CYS A 216 2.85 2.94 -6.32
N GLU A 217 3.44 1.99 -7.03
CA GLU A 217 3.48 1.97 -8.49
C GLU A 217 2.30 1.16 -9.05
N MET A 218 1.21 1.86 -9.37
CA MET A 218 -0.09 1.30 -9.77
C MET A 218 -0.17 0.82 -11.23
N GLY A 219 0.93 0.90 -12.00
CA GLY A 219 0.96 0.39 -13.38
C GLY A 219 0.40 1.34 -14.44
N SER A 220 -0.16 2.49 -14.07
CA SER A 220 -0.83 3.43 -14.97
C SER A 220 0.11 4.35 -15.75
N GLN A 221 1.41 4.33 -15.44
CA GLN A 221 2.42 5.18 -16.07
C GLN A 221 3.52 4.33 -16.70
N VAL A 222 4.16 4.86 -17.76
CA VAL A 222 5.27 4.18 -18.42
C VAL A 222 6.48 4.17 -17.48
N VAL A 223 7.04 2.99 -17.20
CA VAL A 223 8.17 2.79 -16.27
C VAL A 223 9.48 3.30 -16.84
N SER A 224 9.66 3.12 -18.15
CA SER A 224 10.88 3.39 -18.91
C SER A 224 10.54 4.30 -20.09
N PRO A 225 11.45 5.15 -20.57
CA PRO A 225 11.16 6.08 -21.66
C PRO A 225 10.59 5.38 -22.90
N VAL A 226 9.58 6.00 -23.54
CA VAL A 226 9.16 5.66 -24.91
C VAL A 226 10.15 6.28 -25.93
N SER A 227 10.88 7.33 -25.52
CA SER A 227 11.96 7.98 -26.28
C SER A 227 13.01 8.58 -25.32
N ALA A 228 14.22 8.87 -25.83
CA ALA A 228 15.30 9.47 -25.05
C ALA A 228 14.92 10.80 -24.35
N ASP A 229 13.90 11.50 -24.86
CA ASP A 229 13.49 12.82 -24.39
C ASP A 229 12.41 12.80 -23.28
N ALA A 230 11.88 11.64 -22.92
CA ALA A 230 10.81 11.51 -21.91
C ALA A 230 11.08 10.36 -20.93
N PRO A 231 11.97 10.55 -19.93
CA PRO A 231 12.21 9.53 -18.91
C PRO A 231 10.91 9.08 -18.25
N GLY A 232 10.75 7.76 -18.11
CA GLY A 232 9.58 7.15 -17.48
C GLY A 232 9.33 7.68 -16.06
N ALA A 233 8.08 7.61 -15.60
CA ALA A 233 7.67 8.22 -14.33
C ALA A 233 8.51 7.72 -13.13
N THR A 234 8.89 6.44 -13.13
CA THR A 234 9.75 5.83 -12.11
C THR A 234 11.16 6.45 -12.10
N VAL A 235 11.76 6.66 -13.26
CA VAL A 235 13.10 7.28 -13.39
C VAL A 235 13.08 8.73 -12.90
N ASN A 236 12.03 9.48 -13.23
CA ASN A 236 11.86 10.85 -12.74
C ASN A 236 11.69 10.91 -11.22
N LYS A 237 10.98 9.94 -10.63
CA LYS A 237 10.89 9.80 -9.17
C LYS A 237 12.28 9.53 -8.57
N LEU A 238 13.02 8.56 -9.12
CA LEU A 238 14.38 8.24 -8.65
C LEU A 238 15.31 9.45 -8.68
N ALA A 239 15.34 10.19 -9.79
CA ALA A 239 16.15 11.41 -9.90
C ALA A 239 15.75 12.47 -8.85
N ARG A 240 14.45 12.63 -8.59
CA ARG A 240 13.96 13.55 -7.55
C ARG A 240 14.36 13.12 -6.15
N TYR A 241 14.30 11.82 -5.84
CA TYR A 241 14.78 11.29 -4.56
C TYR A 241 16.29 11.42 -4.43
N ALA A 242 17.06 11.21 -5.51
CA ALA A 242 18.49 11.45 -5.50
C ALA A 242 18.82 12.89 -5.11
N ALA A 243 18.18 13.85 -5.79
CA ALA A 243 18.36 15.26 -5.49
C ALA A 243 18.00 15.59 -4.04
N PHE A 244 16.85 15.13 -3.56
CA PHE A 244 16.42 15.44 -2.19
C PHE A 244 17.28 14.75 -1.11
N LEU A 245 17.66 13.49 -1.31
CA LEU A 245 18.32 12.68 -0.29
C LEU A 245 19.83 12.93 -0.24
N LEU A 246 20.46 13.13 -1.38
CA LEU A 246 21.91 13.16 -1.52
C LEU A 246 22.46 14.55 -1.81
N ASP A 247 21.73 15.37 -2.58
CA ASP A 247 22.27 16.68 -2.95
C ASP A 247 22.22 17.60 -1.73
N GLY A 248 23.42 18.00 -1.32
CA GLY A 248 23.65 19.14 -0.46
C GLY A 248 23.27 20.40 -1.21
N ALA A 249 22.73 21.39 -0.50
CA ALA A 249 22.62 22.73 -1.05
C ALA A 249 24.04 23.32 -1.21
N ALA A 250 24.79 22.88 -2.21
CA ALA A 250 26.07 23.48 -2.61
C ALA A 250 25.88 24.95 -3.06
N ALA A 251 24.63 25.36 -3.30
CA ALA A 251 24.25 26.71 -3.66
C ALA A 251 23.72 27.57 -2.49
N ASP A 252 23.45 26.99 -1.31
CA ASP A 252 22.96 27.76 -0.14
C ASP A 252 24.09 27.91 0.89
N PRO A 253 24.68 29.10 1.04
CA PRO A 253 25.78 29.36 1.97
C PRO A 253 25.46 28.96 3.42
N ASP A 254 24.19 29.00 3.81
CA ASP A 254 23.75 28.74 5.19
C ASP A 254 23.52 27.25 5.49
N SER A 255 23.57 26.39 4.46
CA SER A 255 23.18 24.97 4.58
C SER A 255 24.30 24.03 5.06
N ALA A 256 25.53 24.54 5.28
CA ALA A 256 26.68 23.78 5.81
C ALA A 256 26.97 22.44 5.10
N GLY A 257 26.66 22.33 3.80
CA GLY A 257 26.84 21.11 3.02
C GLY A 257 25.87 19.96 3.34
N ARG A 258 24.80 20.21 4.10
CA ARG A 258 23.77 19.20 4.41
C ARG A 258 22.81 19.00 3.24
N SER A 259 22.40 17.75 3.00
CA SER A 259 21.35 17.43 2.02
C SER A 259 20.00 18.02 2.41
N PHE A 260 19.11 18.23 1.42
CA PHE A 260 17.75 18.70 1.70
C PHE A 260 17.00 17.77 2.66
N TYR A 261 17.26 16.47 2.57
CA TYR A 261 16.80 15.49 3.55
C TYR A 261 17.29 15.79 4.97
N ALA A 262 18.59 16.01 5.17
CA ALA A 262 19.16 16.28 6.49
C ALA A 262 18.72 17.65 7.06
N GLN A 263 18.32 18.59 6.20
CA GLN A 263 17.68 19.85 6.60
C GLN A 263 16.23 19.63 7.04
N ALA A 264 15.48 18.82 6.29
CA ALA A 264 14.08 18.50 6.58
C ALA A 264 13.91 17.56 7.79
N PHE A 265 14.92 16.73 8.05
CA PHE A 265 14.91 15.70 9.08
C PHE A 265 16.25 15.65 9.82
N SER A 266 16.31 16.30 10.98
CA SER A 266 17.52 16.39 11.81
C SER A 266 17.69 15.22 12.80
N ASP A 267 16.83 14.21 12.74
CA ASP A 267 16.78 13.06 13.65
C ASP A 267 17.80 11.95 13.32
N GLY A 268 18.51 12.07 12.20
CA GLY A 268 19.53 11.12 11.77
C GLY A 268 18.99 9.74 11.37
N PHE A 269 17.70 9.64 11.01
CA PHE A 269 17.18 8.42 10.39
C PHE A 269 17.83 8.24 9.01
N SER A 270 18.21 7.01 8.66
CA SER A 270 18.71 6.71 7.31
C SER A 270 17.53 6.58 6.34
N PRO A 271 17.53 7.34 5.22
CA PRO A 271 16.45 7.29 4.25
C PRO A 271 16.55 6.05 3.36
N GLU A 272 15.40 5.48 3.01
CA GLU A 272 15.27 4.39 2.06
C GLU A 272 14.04 4.61 1.19
N LEU A 273 14.13 4.34 -0.11
CA LEU A 273 13.02 4.42 -1.04
C LEU A 273 12.43 3.03 -1.28
N LEU A 274 11.14 2.85 -1.02
CA LEU A 274 10.42 1.61 -1.23
C LEU A 274 9.36 1.80 -2.32
N PHE A 275 9.60 1.19 -3.49
CA PHE A 275 8.56 1.04 -4.50
C PHE A 275 7.69 -0.19 -4.17
N LEU A 276 6.42 0.07 -3.87
CA LEU A 276 5.41 -0.97 -3.72
C LEU A 276 4.75 -1.23 -5.06
N VAL A 277 4.78 -2.49 -5.51
CA VAL A 277 4.18 -2.92 -6.79
C VAL A 277 3.12 -3.99 -6.57
N GLN A 278 2.16 -4.04 -7.48
CA GLN A 278 0.97 -4.92 -7.36
C GLN A 278 1.13 -6.28 -8.06
N SER A 279 2.21 -6.49 -8.83
CA SER A 279 2.43 -7.76 -9.54
C SER A 279 3.91 -8.08 -9.71
N VAL A 280 4.23 -9.38 -9.78
CA VAL A 280 5.60 -9.86 -10.00
C VAL A 280 6.16 -9.36 -11.33
N SER A 281 5.33 -9.29 -12.37
CA SER A 281 5.74 -8.74 -13.67
C SER A 281 6.17 -7.27 -13.53
N ARG A 282 5.36 -6.44 -12.85
CA ARG A 282 5.68 -5.04 -12.61
C ARG A 282 6.92 -4.89 -11.72
N GLN A 283 7.08 -5.75 -10.71
CA GLN A 283 8.27 -5.80 -9.87
C GLN A 283 9.53 -5.95 -10.71
N ARG A 284 9.56 -6.92 -11.63
CA ARG A 284 10.71 -7.15 -12.52
C ARG A 284 11.00 -5.93 -13.39
N THR A 285 9.97 -5.33 -13.99
CA THR A 285 10.14 -4.15 -14.86
C THR A 285 10.66 -2.94 -14.08
N VAL A 286 10.09 -2.65 -12.90
CA VAL A 286 10.51 -1.53 -12.05
C VAL A 286 11.91 -1.77 -11.49
N ALA A 287 12.22 -2.99 -11.03
CA ALA A 287 13.56 -3.36 -10.57
C ALA A 287 14.61 -3.17 -11.67
N ALA A 288 14.35 -3.65 -12.89
CA ALA A 288 15.25 -3.45 -14.03
C ALA A 288 15.47 -1.96 -14.35
N ALA A 289 14.42 -1.14 -14.27
CA ALA A 289 14.54 0.31 -14.47
C ALA A 289 15.34 1.00 -13.34
N VAL A 290 15.15 0.57 -12.09
CA VAL A 290 15.93 1.04 -10.94
C VAL A 290 17.41 0.67 -11.10
N ASP A 291 17.71 -0.55 -11.53
CA ASP A 291 19.09 -1.02 -11.71
C ASP A 291 19.79 -0.29 -12.87
N ALA A 292 19.10 -0.11 -14.00
CA ALA A 292 19.62 0.67 -15.12
C ALA A 292 19.87 2.13 -14.72
N TRP A 293 18.92 2.75 -14.01
CA TRP A 293 19.09 4.12 -13.50
C TRP A 293 20.26 4.21 -12.51
N ARG A 294 20.40 3.25 -11.59
CA ARG A 294 21.51 3.20 -10.62
C ARG A 294 22.87 3.08 -11.31
N ALA A 295 22.98 2.24 -12.33
CA ALA A 295 24.22 2.09 -13.09
C ALA A 295 24.62 3.42 -13.74
N ASN A 296 23.69 4.08 -14.42
CA ASN A 296 23.93 5.38 -15.06
C ASN A 296 24.25 6.47 -14.03
N TRP A 297 23.49 6.52 -12.92
CA TRP A 297 23.69 7.50 -11.86
C TRP A 297 25.05 7.34 -11.18
N ARG A 298 25.50 6.11 -10.91
CA ARG A 298 26.82 5.82 -10.34
C ARG A 298 27.95 6.25 -11.26
N SER A 299 27.84 5.97 -12.55
CA SER A 299 28.83 6.40 -13.53
C SER A 299 28.95 7.93 -13.59
N ALA A 300 27.81 8.64 -13.47
CA ALA A 300 27.79 10.11 -13.44
C ALA A 300 28.21 10.72 -12.09
N ASN A 301 28.05 9.97 -10.97
CA ASN A 301 28.26 10.47 -9.61
C ASN A 301 29.09 9.48 -8.76
N PRO A 302 30.37 9.23 -9.10
CA PRO A 302 31.17 8.17 -8.46
C PRO A 302 31.50 8.44 -6.98
N THR A 303 31.43 9.70 -6.53
CA THR A 303 31.77 10.11 -5.17
C THR A 303 30.57 10.24 -4.23
N LEU A 304 29.34 10.21 -4.77
CA LEU A 304 28.12 10.35 -3.97
C LEU A 304 27.70 9.01 -3.34
N PRO A 305 27.13 9.03 -2.12
CA PRO A 305 26.63 7.83 -1.49
C PRO A 305 25.45 7.23 -2.28
N HIS A 306 25.23 5.92 -2.09
CA HIS A 306 24.15 5.23 -2.78
C HIS A 306 22.79 5.45 -2.10
N ILE A 307 21.75 5.60 -2.93
CA ILE A 307 20.38 5.57 -2.45
C ILE A 307 19.96 4.11 -2.21
N ALA A 308 19.55 3.82 -0.97
CA ALA A 308 18.86 2.59 -0.66
C ALA A 308 17.49 2.62 -1.35
N VAL A 309 17.29 1.74 -2.34
CA VAL A 309 16.03 1.60 -3.09
C VAL A 309 15.65 0.13 -3.10
N ARG A 310 14.39 -0.16 -2.77
CA ARG A 310 13.76 -1.47 -2.85
C ARG A 310 12.56 -1.44 -3.79
N VAL A 311 12.27 -2.58 -4.40
CA VAL A 311 11.11 -2.78 -5.26
C VAL A 311 10.46 -4.09 -4.85
N ASP A 312 9.42 -3.99 -4.05
CA ASP A 312 8.79 -5.15 -3.41
C ASP A 312 7.29 -5.20 -3.70
N LEU A 313 6.76 -6.41 -3.77
CA LEU A 313 5.33 -6.62 -3.58
C LEU A 313 4.96 -6.21 -2.16
N THR A 314 3.73 -5.73 -1.95
CA THR A 314 3.25 -5.39 -0.60
C THR A 314 3.45 -6.54 0.39
N SER A 315 3.14 -7.79 -0.01
CA SER A 315 3.35 -8.97 0.84
C SER A 315 4.81 -9.30 1.13
N SER A 316 5.74 -8.97 0.22
CA SER A 316 7.17 -9.20 0.40
C SER A 316 7.86 -8.10 1.21
N ALA A 317 7.30 -6.89 1.23
CA ALA A 317 7.81 -5.78 2.04
C ALA A 317 7.57 -5.99 3.55
N VAL A 318 6.50 -6.70 3.91
CA VAL A 318 6.07 -6.91 5.30
C VAL A 318 7.12 -7.68 6.13
N PRO A 319 7.63 -8.85 5.70
CA PRO A 319 8.71 -9.54 6.41
C PRO A 319 9.98 -8.69 6.56
N TYR A 320 10.32 -7.89 5.55
CA TYR A 320 11.46 -6.99 5.62
C TYR A 320 11.28 -5.95 6.74
N ILE A 321 10.14 -5.27 6.76
CA ILE A 321 9.84 -4.27 7.78
C ILE A 321 9.78 -4.90 9.17
N HIS A 322 9.18 -6.09 9.31
CA HIS A 322 9.19 -6.83 10.58
C HIS A 322 10.61 -7.11 11.08
N SER A 323 11.55 -7.43 10.19
CA SER A 323 12.94 -7.61 10.59
C SER A 323 13.57 -6.30 11.11
N LEU A 324 13.14 -5.14 10.62
CA LEU A 324 13.54 -3.83 11.17
C LEU A 324 12.87 -3.53 12.52
N LEU A 325 11.61 -3.93 12.72
CA LEU A 325 10.88 -3.77 13.98
C LEU A 325 11.49 -4.62 15.11
N GLY A 326 12.07 -5.78 14.78
CA GLY A 326 12.74 -6.68 15.71
C GLY A 326 14.24 -6.42 15.92
N ALA A 327 14.85 -5.47 15.19
CA ALA A 327 16.26 -5.16 15.35
C ALA A 327 16.50 -4.43 16.70
N PRO A 328 17.40 -4.94 17.59
CA PRO A 328 17.85 -4.15 18.73
C PRO A 328 18.54 -2.88 18.22
N VAL A 329 18.38 -1.77 18.94
CA VAL A 329 19.00 -0.47 18.65
C VAL A 329 20.52 -0.58 18.85
N SER A 330 21.21 -1.23 17.92
CA SER A 330 22.66 -1.40 17.95
C SER A 330 23.27 -0.64 16.77
N SER A 331 24.11 0.31 17.14
CA SER A 331 25.03 1.03 16.25
C SER A 331 25.86 0.04 15.43
N SER A 332 25.87 0.26 14.11
CA SER A 332 26.90 -0.16 13.15
C SER A 332 27.28 -1.65 13.08
N SER A 333 26.85 -2.33 12.01
CA SER A 333 27.76 -2.93 11.01
C SER A 333 26.98 -3.77 9.99
N VAL A 334 27.54 -3.80 8.78
CA VAL A 334 27.06 -4.53 7.60
C VAL A 334 27.04 -6.04 7.89
N SER A 335 25.95 -6.75 7.55
CA SER A 335 26.03 -8.17 7.22
C SER A 335 24.91 -8.61 6.28
N VAL A 336 25.25 -9.59 5.47
CA VAL A 336 24.71 -9.97 4.16
C VAL A 336 23.47 -10.86 4.28
N ALA A 337 22.59 -10.73 3.28
CA ALA A 337 21.37 -11.51 3.09
C ALA A 337 21.61 -13.03 3.24
N THR A 338 20.79 -13.68 4.07
CA THR A 338 20.73 -15.13 4.14
C THR A 338 19.80 -15.63 3.03
N SER A 339 20.37 -16.34 2.05
CA SER A 339 19.64 -17.07 1.03
C SER A 339 18.80 -18.16 1.68
N LEU A 340 17.49 -18.14 1.48
CA LEU A 340 16.62 -19.29 1.74
C LEU A 340 16.98 -20.40 0.73
N ALA A 341 17.76 -21.39 1.17
CA ALA A 341 18.03 -22.58 0.39
C ALA A 341 16.79 -23.48 0.42
N LEU A 342 16.20 -23.75 -0.75
CA LEU A 342 15.16 -24.76 -0.90
C LEU A 342 15.82 -26.14 -0.81
N ASP A 343 15.30 -27.02 0.04
CA ASP A 343 15.78 -28.40 0.10
C ASP A 343 15.10 -29.29 -0.96
N ALA A 344 15.56 -30.54 -1.08
CA ALA A 344 15.03 -31.49 -2.07
C ALA A 344 13.54 -31.81 -1.83
N THR A 345 13.07 -31.70 -0.58
CA THR A 345 11.68 -31.93 -0.20
C THR A 345 10.80 -30.78 -0.69
N ASP A 346 11.24 -29.53 -0.50
CA ASP A 346 10.56 -28.34 -0.99
C ASP A 346 10.43 -28.34 -2.51
N VAL A 347 11.50 -28.71 -3.23
CA VAL A 347 11.47 -28.89 -4.68
C VAL A 347 10.49 -29.99 -5.09
N GLY A 348 10.40 -31.07 -4.30
CA GLY A 348 9.41 -32.13 -4.47
C GLY A 348 7.97 -31.61 -4.40
N HIS A 349 7.63 -30.89 -3.33
CA HIS A 349 6.29 -30.32 -3.12
C HIS A 349 5.89 -29.33 -4.22
N LEU A 350 6.81 -28.46 -4.65
CA LEU A 350 6.55 -27.50 -5.73
C LEU A 350 6.23 -28.21 -7.05
N ARG A 351 6.87 -29.35 -7.32
CA ARG A 351 6.62 -30.15 -8.52
C ARG A 351 5.29 -30.86 -8.49
N GLU A 352 4.92 -31.45 -7.36
CA GLU A 352 3.62 -32.11 -7.19
C GLU A 352 2.48 -31.10 -7.35
N PHE A 353 2.61 -29.93 -6.71
CA PHE A 353 1.65 -28.84 -6.84
C PHE A 353 1.50 -28.37 -8.29
N TYR A 354 2.61 -28.16 -9.01
CA TYR A 354 2.58 -27.75 -10.41
C TYR A 354 1.94 -28.81 -11.30
N LYS A 355 2.28 -30.09 -11.09
CA LYS A 355 1.69 -31.22 -11.83
C LYS A 355 0.18 -31.28 -11.63
N ALA A 356 -0.29 -31.25 -10.38
CA ALA A 356 -1.71 -31.30 -10.04
C ALA A 356 -2.48 -30.12 -10.66
N THR A 357 -1.91 -28.91 -10.61
CA THR A 357 -2.51 -27.71 -11.21
C THR A 357 -2.63 -27.83 -12.74
N ARG A 358 -1.59 -28.39 -13.40
CA ARG A 358 -1.59 -28.61 -14.86
C ARG A 358 -2.64 -29.64 -15.28
N GLU A 359 -2.75 -30.73 -14.54
CA GLU A 359 -3.72 -31.80 -14.77
C GLU A 359 -5.16 -31.28 -14.60
N LEU A 360 -5.42 -30.51 -13.54
CA LEU A 360 -6.71 -29.88 -13.32
C LEU A 360 -7.08 -28.93 -14.48
N LEU A 361 -6.15 -28.09 -14.93
CA LEU A 361 -6.39 -27.19 -16.05
C LEU A 361 -6.65 -27.95 -17.36
N GLN A 362 -5.96 -29.07 -17.59
CA GLN A 362 -6.19 -29.94 -18.74
C GLN A 362 -7.60 -30.55 -18.69
N ALA A 363 -8.03 -31.04 -17.52
CA ALA A 363 -9.37 -31.58 -17.32
C ALA A 363 -10.45 -30.52 -17.58
N LEU A 364 -10.31 -29.31 -17.02
CA LEU A 364 -11.24 -28.19 -17.24
C LEU A 364 -11.34 -27.79 -18.71
N ARG A 365 -10.24 -27.85 -19.45
CA ARG A 365 -10.22 -27.56 -20.91
C ARG A 365 -10.86 -28.66 -21.73
N ALA A 366 -10.66 -29.93 -21.35
CA ALA A 366 -11.31 -31.05 -21.98
C ALA A 366 -12.83 -30.99 -21.77
N ASP A 367 -13.28 -30.70 -20.55
CA ASP A 367 -14.70 -30.51 -20.23
C ASP A 367 -15.32 -29.32 -20.97
N ALA A 368 -14.64 -28.16 -21.01
CA ALA A 368 -15.09 -27.01 -21.80
C ALA A 368 -15.21 -27.34 -23.29
N LYS A 369 -14.28 -28.13 -23.85
CA LYS A 369 -14.36 -28.61 -25.24
C LYS A 369 -15.54 -29.55 -25.46
N ALA A 370 -15.82 -30.46 -24.53
CA ALA A 370 -16.93 -31.41 -24.64
C ALA A 370 -18.31 -30.72 -24.59
N ARG A 371 -18.39 -29.55 -23.96
CA ARG A 371 -19.63 -28.77 -23.78
C ARG A 371 -19.77 -27.58 -24.73
N ASP A 372 -18.87 -27.43 -25.70
CA ASP A 372 -18.78 -26.28 -26.60
C ASP A 372 -18.73 -24.91 -25.86
N LEU A 373 -18.04 -24.88 -24.72
CA LEU A 373 -17.84 -23.70 -23.90
C LEU A 373 -16.48 -23.02 -24.17
N PRO A 374 -16.35 -21.72 -23.90
CA PRO A 374 -15.06 -21.02 -23.99
C PRO A 374 -13.99 -21.70 -23.13
N LYS A 375 -12.87 -22.06 -23.74
CA LYS A 375 -11.77 -22.74 -23.05
C LYS A 375 -11.08 -21.78 -22.07
N PRO A 376 -10.79 -22.20 -20.83
CA PRO A 376 -9.99 -21.41 -19.90
C PRO A 376 -8.64 -21.03 -20.50
N ALA A 377 -8.27 -19.75 -20.39
CA ALA A 377 -6.96 -19.24 -20.82
C ALA A 377 -5.83 -19.93 -20.05
N SER A 378 -4.65 -20.06 -20.66
CA SER A 378 -3.49 -20.63 -19.95
C SER A 378 -3.04 -19.60 -18.92
N PRO A 379 -2.75 -19.99 -17.67
CA PRO A 379 -2.11 -19.10 -16.72
C PRO A 379 -0.82 -18.54 -17.34
N ALA A 380 -0.67 -17.21 -17.30
CA ALA A 380 0.58 -16.57 -17.67
C ALA A 380 1.70 -17.09 -16.78
N GLY A 381 2.89 -17.38 -17.34
CA GLY A 381 4.02 -17.87 -16.55
C GLY A 381 4.17 -19.39 -16.47
N MET A 382 3.28 -20.20 -17.05
CA MET A 382 3.36 -21.67 -16.94
C MET A 382 4.66 -22.24 -17.56
N GLN A 383 5.14 -21.66 -18.66
CA GLN A 383 6.38 -22.11 -19.30
C GLN A 383 7.61 -21.76 -18.44
N GLU A 384 7.57 -20.61 -17.78
CA GLU A 384 8.61 -20.10 -16.89
C GLU A 384 8.68 -20.90 -15.58
N VAL A 385 7.53 -21.23 -14.99
CA VAL A 385 7.47 -22.11 -13.81
C VAL A 385 7.99 -23.50 -14.16
N HIS A 386 7.61 -24.05 -15.32
CA HIS A 386 8.18 -25.32 -15.78
C HIS A 386 9.70 -25.24 -15.93
N ALA A 387 10.22 -24.20 -16.59
CA ALA A 387 11.66 -24.01 -16.77
C ALA A 387 12.43 -23.86 -15.45
N ILE A 388 11.84 -23.21 -14.44
CA ILE A 388 12.43 -23.11 -13.10
C ILE A 388 12.47 -24.49 -12.42
N LEU A 389 11.37 -25.25 -12.46
CA LEU A 389 11.32 -26.59 -11.89
C LEU A 389 12.29 -27.56 -12.58
N GLU A 390 12.50 -27.44 -13.89
CA GLU A 390 13.50 -28.24 -14.61
C GLU A 390 14.94 -27.83 -14.27
N ARG A 391 15.21 -26.56 -13.92
CA ARG A 391 16.53 -26.13 -13.43
C ARG A 391 16.81 -26.66 -12.03
N LEU A 392 15.80 -26.66 -11.16
CA LEU A 392 15.87 -27.20 -9.80
C LEU A 392 16.01 -28.74 -9.77
N LYS A 393 15.84 -29.43 -10.91
CA LYS A 393 16.13 -30.88 -11.03
C LYS A 393 17.61 -31.21 -11.16
N ARG A 394 18.42 -30.28 -11.66
CA ARG A 394 19.84 -30.56 -11.90
C ARG A 394 20.55 -30.56 -10.55
N PRO A 395 21.17 -31.66 -10.11
CA PRO A 395 22.03 -31.60 -8.94
C PRO A 395 23.12 -30.56 -9.23
N GLY A 396 23.29 -29.62 -8.29
CA GLY A 396 24.40 -28.66 -8.29
C GLY A 396 25.72 -29.33 -7.95
#